data_AF-A0AA36JAT9-F1
#
_entry.id   AF-A0AA36JAT9-F1
#
_cell.length_a   1.000
_cell.length_b   1.000
_cell.length_c   1.000
_cell.angle_alpha   90.00
_cell.angle_beta   90.00
_cell.angle_gamma   90.00
#
_symmetry.space_group_name_H-M   'P 1'
#
loop_
_entity.id
_entity.type
_entity.pdbx_description
1 polymer ?
#
loop_
_entity_poly.entity_id
_entity_poly.type
_entity_poly.pdbx_seq_one_letter_code
_entity_poly.pdbx_strand_id
1 'polypeptide(L)'
;MSMHTTQEWVQHAQYNMYSAQSTHRKAMDQQDRSNRTHGEVMSDNMGMYNELHTSLEQKVKTSQRLLDKLLHRAQSVENSLQHTRQTLQKLEEALAAKEAPLALCTWRMEQRERRPLREQVRDTVEVCLEVEKAALVDAQRKLKDFIKKTKATIAALESKLEEVRHDIAQKTQALSVDELCLRTTSRSFDQVAERSIQRPTGSPSRNMPPSTHARRRTAGAQAARHEVASHESARNEVLRQQEALRLNQSAVHREEAAKELREEASKLVQRLARAAEEATSKSDKSMKDRVNENQQMRRRLEQELRETCNQINMTKGTIQDTKSQIRSLEEPMELTSTCASWRKQRATKEHIHDPVTTTIQEHQMTLLRCHEDLRQHHQNEKTILQELQEKKEQLKEDLRDKTAALHIDLNCLTHEATCLNGKPSPAISRQRLPKAMKVDPTFVPNPGHTMIVQMPLTAR
;
A
#
# COMPACT_ATOMS: atom_id res chain seq x y z
N MET A 1 99.76 66.97 53.06
CA MET A 1 98.95 67.71 54.05
C MET A 1 97.50 67.62 53.60
N SER A 2 96.68 66.93 54.39
CA SER A 2 95.24 66.82 54.21
C SER A 2 94.65 68.23 54.29
N MET A 3 94.25 68.80 53.14
CA MET A 3 93.71 70.15 53.03
C MET A 3 92.19 70.10 52.91
N HIS A 4 91.55 69.47 53.90
CA HIS A 4 90.15 69.69 54.18
C HIS A 4 90.10 70.30 55.58
N THR A 5 89.61 71.53 55.67
CA THR A 5 89.26 72.12 56.96
C THR A 5 88.19 71.25 57.61
N THR A 6 88.11 71.22 58.95
CA THR A 6 87.05 70.51 59.67
C THR A 6 85.66 70.94 59.19
N GLN A 7 85.52 72.20 58.77
CA GLN A 7 84.31 72.75 58.17
C GLN A 7 83.99 72.15 56.78
N GLU A 8 84.98 71.99 55.90
CA GLU A 8 84.80 71.35 54.59
C GLU A 8 84.50 69.84 54.71
N TRP A 9 85.09 69.14 55.68
CA TRP A 9 84.74 67.73 55.97
C TRP A 9 83.31 67.59 56.47
N VAL A 10 82.87 68.46 57.39
CA VAL A 10 81.47 68.48 57.88
C VAL A 10 80.50 68.80 56.73
N GLN A 11 80.81 69.76 55.87
CA GLN A 11 79.98 70.10 54.72
C GLN A 11 79.88 68.95 53.71
N HIS A 12 80.98 68.27 53.41
CA HIS A 12 80.99 67.11 52.51
C HIS A 12 80.24 65.92 53.13
N ALA A 13 80.39 65.67 54.44
CA ALA A 13 79.61 64.65 55.15
C ALA A 13 78.11 64.97 55.20
N GLN A 14 77.74 66.24 55.41
CA GLN A 14 76.35 66.72 55.36
C GLN A 14 75.75 66.60 53.95
N TYR A 15 76.51 66.94 52.91
CA TYR A 15 76.11 66.76 51.52
C TYR A 15 75.90 65.28 51.18
N ASN A 16 76.81 64.40 51.58
CA ASN A 16 76.67 62.95 51.38
C ASN A 16 75.46 62.38 52.13
N MET A 17 75.21 62.84 53.37
CA MET A 17 74.03 62.46 54.14
C MET A 17 72.73 62.95 53.47
N TYR A 18 72.69 64.18 52.97
CA TYR A 18 71.54 64.72 52.24
C TYR A 18 71.31 63.99 50.90
N SER A 19 72.37 63.70 50.16
CA SER A 19 72.33 62.91 48.91
C SER A 19 71.82 61.47 49.16
N ALA A 20 72.28 60.83 50.23
CA ALA A 20 71.79 59.52 50.67
C ALA A 20 70.31 59.59 51.06
N GLN A 21 69.88 60.59 51.84
CA GLN A 21 68.48 60.80 52.20
C GLN A 21 67.58 61.06 50.98
N SER A 22 68.05 61.83 50.00
CA SER A 22 67.34 62.07 48.73
C SER A 22 67.20 60.80 47.91
N THR A 23 68.25 59.98 47.85
CA THR A 23 68.26 58.68 47.16
C THR A 23 67.33 57.68 47.86
N HIS A 24 67.31 57.65 49.19
CA HIS A 24 66.36 56.84 49.97
C HIS A 24 64.90 57.23 49.69
N ARG A 25 64.59 58.54 49.62
CA ARG A 25 63.24 59.00 49.26
C ARG A 25 62.84 58.56 47.85
N LYS A 26 63.72 58.71 46.86
CA LYS A 26 63.47 58.21 45.49
C LYS A 26 63.25 56.70 45.46
N ALA A 27 64.02 55.93 46.25
CA ALA A 27 63.86 54.49 46.36
C ALA A 27 62.53 54.09 47.02
N MET A 28 62.11 54.78 48.08
CA MET A 28 60.80 54.58 48.72
C MET A 28 59.65 54.92 47.77
N ASP A 29 59.70 56.06 47.08
CA ASP A 29 58.69 56.45 46.09
C ASP A 29 58.59 55.42 44.96
N GLN A 30 59.74 54.89 44.51
CA GLN A 30 59.77 53.82 43.49
C GLN A 30 59.22 52.50 44.03
N GLN A 31 59.50 52.14 45.28
CA GLN A 31 58.98 50.95 45.93
C GLN A 31 57.45 51.02 46.10
N ASP A 32 56.93 52.18 46.51
CA ASP A 32 55.49 52.42 46.63
C ASP A 32 54.80 52.36 45.26
N ARG A 33 55.36 53.01 44.24
CA ARG A 33 54.84 52.90 42.85
C ARG A 33 54.85 51.46 42.36
N SER A 34 55.96 50.74 42.58
CA SER A 34 56.09 49.34 42.16
C SER A 34 55.09 48.44 42.87
N ASN A 35 54.90 48.61 44.18
CA ASN A 35 53.93 47.83 44.95
C ASN A 35 52.49 48.12 44.52
N ARG A 36 52.14 49.38 44.22
CA ARG A 36 50.83 49.75 43.66
C ARG A 36 50.60 49.09 42.31
N THR A 37 51.54 49.24 41.38
CA THR A 37 51.43 48.63 40.04
C THR A 37 51.40 47.10 40.12
N HIS A 38 52.17 46.47 41.01
CA HIS A 38 52.08 45.02 41.23
C HIS A 38 50.68 44.60 41.72
N GLY A 39 50.08 45.37 42.64
CA GLY A 39 48.73 45.12 43.14
C GLY A 39 47.66 45.30 42.05
N GLU A 40 47.74 46.37 41.27
CA GLU A 40 46.85 46.66 40.14
C GLU A 40 46.94 45.56 39.08
N VAL A 41 48.15 45.22 38.61
CA VAL A 41 48.36 44.17 37.60
C VAL A 41 47.89 42.81 38.10
N MET A 42 48.11 42.48 39.38
CA MET A 42 47.62 41.23 39.96
C MET A 42 46.09 41.20 40.01
N SER A 43 45.47 42.30 40.45
CA SER A 43 44.00 42.44 40.48
C SER A 43 43.40 42.31 39.08
N ASP A 44 43.96 43.01 38.09
CA ASP A 44 43.52 42.96 36.70
C ASP A 44 43.69 41.54 36.11
N ASN A 45 44.84 40.90 36.34
CA ASN A 45 45.10 39.54 35.89
C ASN A 45 44.10 38.55 36.52
N MET A 46 43.85 38.65 37.83
CA MET A 46 42.86 37.82 38.53
C MET A 46 41.44 38.04 38.00
N GLY A 47 41.09 39.31 37.73
CA GLY A 47 39.84 39.69 37.08
C GLY A 47 39.68 39.05 35.70
N MET A 48 40.71 39.14 34.85
CA MET A 48 40.71 38.53 33.51
C MET A 48 40.58 37.00 33.55
N TYR A 49 41.25 36.32 34.49
CA TYR A 49 41.07 34.88 34.66
C TYR A 49 39.65 34.52 35.06
N ASN A 50 39.06 35.28 35.99
CA ASN A 50 37.69 35.04 36.45
C ASN A 50 36.66 35.28 35.33
N GLU A 51 36.84 36.34 34.53
CA GLU A 51 36.02 36.61 33.35
C GLU A 51 36.13 35.49 32.29
N LEU A 52 37.36 35.07 31.97
CA LEU A 52 37.60 33.95 31.04
C LEU A 52 36.99 32.64 31.54
N HIS A 53 37.16 32.34 32.82
CA HIS A 53 36.59 31.15 33.44
C HIS A 53 35.06 31.15 33.35
N THR A 54 34.42 32.25 33.72
CA THR A 54 32.95 32.41 33.65
C THR A 54 32.44 32.27 32.21
N SER A 55 33.14 32.88 31.24
CA SER A 55 32.78 32.78 29.83
C SER A 55 32.91 31.36 29.28
N LEU A 56 34.01 30.66 29.59
CA LEU A 56 34.21 29.27 29.21
C LEU A 56 33.17 28.35 29.86
N GLU A 57 32.86 28.55 31.14
CA GLU A 57 31.84 27.77 31.83
C GLU A 57 30.47 27.95 31.18
N GLN A 58 30.10 29.19 30.84
CA GLN A 58 28.84 29.48 30.14
C GLN A 58 28.80 28.86 28.74
N LYS A 59 29.92 28.88 27.99
CA LYS A 59 30.04 28.26 26.67
C LYS A 59 29.91 26.74 26.75
N VAL A 60 30.57 26.10 27.72
CA VAL A 60 30.46 24.65 28.00
C VAL A 60 29.01 24.28 28.31
N LYS A 61 28.37 24.97 29.26
CA LYS A 61 26.95 24.76 29.61
C LYS A 61 26.03 24.91 28.40
N THR A 62 26.28 25.89 27.55
CA THR A 62 25.48 26.14 26.34
C THR A 62 25.66 25.02 25.31
N SER A 63 26.91 24.61 25.05
CA SER A 63 27.22 23.50 24.14
C SER A 63 26.63 22.16 24.61
N GLN A 64 26.67 21.87 25.91
CA GLN A 64 26.00 20.71 26.51
C GLN A 64 24.49 20.74 26.24
N ARG A 65 23.81 21.86 26.53
CA ARG A 65 22.36 22.01 26.27
C ARG A 65 21.99 21.85 24.78
N LEU A 66 22.83 22.34 23.87
CA LEU A 66 22.62 22.16 22.43
C LEU A 66 22.77 20.69 22.03
N LEU A 67 23.81 20.02 22.53
CA LEU A 67 24.03 18.59 22.27
C LEU A 67 22.88 17.74 22.80
N ASP A 68 22.40 17.98 24.02
CA ASP A 68 21.26 17.25 24.59
C ASP A 68 20.02 17.36 23.68
N LYS A 69 19.72 18.56 23.17
CA LYS A 69 18.61 18.79 22.24
C LYS A 69 18.79 18.06 20.92
N LEU A 70 20.00 18.08 20.36
CA LEU A 70 20.29 17.44 19.08
C LEU A 70 20.32 15.92 19.21
N LEU A 71 20.86 15.37 20.30
CA LEU A 71 20.84 13.94 20.60
C LEU A 71 19.40 13.44 20.74
N HIS A 72 18.56 14.15 21.50
CA HIS A 72 17.13 13.83 21.57
C HIS A 72 16.47 13.89 20.20
N ARG A 73 16.81 14.88 19.36
CA ARG A 73 16.28 14.98 18.00
C ARG A 73 16.73 13.80 17.12
N ALA A 74 18.00 13.42 17.16
CA ALA A 74 18.52 12.28 16.40
C ALA A 74 17.75 11.00 16.77
N GLN A 75 17.56 10.74 18.07
CA GLN A 75 16.78 9.59 18.54
C GLN A 75 15.31 9.64 18.06
N SER A 76 14.68 10.82 18.10
CA SER A 76 13.30 10.99 17.61
C SER A 76 13.19 10.68 16.11
N VAL A 77 14.11 11.25 15.30
CA VAL A 77 14.16 11.01 13.85
C VAL A 77 14.42 9.54 13.54
N GLU A 78 15.30 8.86 14.29
CA GLU A 78 15.54 7.42 14.17
C GLU A 78 14.27 6.59 14.44
N ASN A 79 13.54 6.90 15.51
CA ASN A 79 12.28 6.24 15.82
C ASN A 79 11.24 6.47 14.72
N SER A 80 11.13 7.71 14.22
CA SER A 80 10.24 8.04 13.10
C SER A 80 10.64 7.31 11.82
N LEU A 81 11.93 7.16 11.55
CA LEU A 81 12.46 6.40 10.43
C LEU A 81 12.07 4.91 10.53
N GLN A 82 12.22 4.31 11.71
CA GLN A 82 11.82 2.92 11.97
C GLN A 82 10.32 2.72 11.73
N HIS A 83 9.47 3.60 12.26
CA HIS A 83 8.03 3.52 12.03
C HIS A 83 7.65 3.70 10.54
N THR A 84 8.34 4.58 9.81
CA THR A 84 8.10 4.76 8.37
C THR A 84 8.52 3.53 7.57
N ARG A 85 9.61 2.85 7.95
CA ARG A 85 10.02 1.56 7.36
C ARG A 85 9.00 0.45 7.63
N GLN A 86 8.43 0.39 8.84
CA GLN A 86 7.33 -0.54 9.14
C GLN A 86 6.09 -0.26 8.30
N THR A 87 5.74 1.02 8.09
CA THR A 87 4.65 1.39 7.18
C THR A 87 4.94 0.98 5.73
N LEU A 88 6.18 1.14 5.26
CA LEU A 88 6.58 0.67 3.94
C LEU A 88 6.37 -0.85 3.80
N GLN A 89 6.80 -1.63 4.78
CA GLN A 89 6.60 -3.07 4.79
C GLN A 89 5.11 -3.44 4.71
N LYS A 90 4.26 -2.79 5.52
CA LYS A 90 2.80 -3.02 5.47
C LYS A 90 2.18 -2.69 4.12
N LEU A 91 2.67 -1.66 3.43
CA LEU A 91 2.21 -1.30 2.08
C LEU A 91 2.64 -2.35 1.05
N GLU A 92 3.87 -2.86 1.14
CA GLU A 92 4.40 -3.91 0.26
C GLU A 92 3.66 -5.25 0.48
N GLU A 93 3.37 -5.60 1.74
CA GLU A 93 2.52 -6.75 2.09
C GLU A 93 1.10 -6.60 1.55
N ALA A 94 0.50 -5.41 1.71
CA ALA A 94 -0.83 -5.13 1.16
C ALA A 94 -0.86 -5.20 -0.37
N LEU A 95 0.21 -4.78 -1.05
CA LEU A 95 0.34 -4.89 -2.51
C LEU A 95 0.42 -6.34 -2.95
N ALA A 96 1.29 -7.12 -2.30
CA ALA A 96 1.43 -8.55 -2.54
C ALA A 96 0.08 -9.25 -2.35
N ALA A 97 -0.63 -8.99 -1.25
CA ALA A 97 -1.93 -9.59 -0.97
C ALA A 97 -3.01 -9.36 -2.07
N LYS A 98 -2.82 -8.42 -3.01
CA LYS A 98 -3.72 -8.21 -4.15
C LYS A 98 -3.39 -9.05 -5.38
N GLU A 99 -2.21 -9.66 -5.45
CA GLU A 99 -1.78 -10.45 -6.62
C GLU A 99 -2.60 -11.73 -6.81
N ALA A 100 -2.78 -12.52 -5.75
CA ALA A 100 -3.49 -13.79 -5.85
C ALA A 100 -4.99 -13.62 -6.18
N PRO A 101 -5.74 -12.68 -5.54
CA PRO A 101 -7.11 -12.38 -5.94
C PRO A 101 -7.23 -11.89 -7.38
N LEU A 102 -6.29 -11.06 -7.85
CA LEU A 102 -6.31 -10.56 -9.23
C LEU A 102 -6.04 -11.67 -10.25
N ALA A 103 -5.11 -12.58 -9.94
CA ALA A 103 -4.85 -13.76 -10.76
C ALA A 103 -6.08 -14.68 -10.83
N LEU A 104 -6.74 -14.95 -9.69
CA LEU A 104 -7.97 -15.74 -9.67
C LEU A 104 -9.09 -15.07 -10.47
N CYS A 105 -9.31 -13.77 -10.28
CA CYS A 105 -10.32 -13.00 -11.01
C CYS A 105 -10.08 -13.07 -12.53
N THR A 106 -8.83 -12.85 -12.96
CA THR A 106 -8.44 -12.93 -14.38
C THR A 106 -8.64 -14.33 -14.94
N TRP A 107 -8.22 -15.37 -14.21
CA TRP A 107 -8.44 -16.75 -14.62
C TRP A 107 -9.92 -17.12 -14.70
N ARG A 108 -10.76 -16.65 -13.77
CA ARG A 108 -12.22 -16.87 -13.81
C ARG A 108 -12.83 -16.27 -15.07
N MET A 109 -12.41 -15.08 -15.47
CA MET A 109 -12.82 -14.46 -16.73
C MET A 109 -12.39 -15.32 -17.92
N GLU A 110 -11.10 -15.71 -17.99
CA GLU A 110 -10.56 -16.57 -19.06
C GLU A 110 -11.27 -17.93 -19.16
N GLN A 111 -11.64 -18.54 -18.04
CA GLN A 111 -12.39 -19.80 -18.07
C GLN A 111 -13.79 -19.61 -18.64
N ARG A 112 -14.44 -18.49 -18.33
CA ARG A 112 -15.81 -18.21 -18.78
C ARG A 112 -15.87 -17.82 -20.25
N GLU A 113 -14.80 -17.27 -20.81
CA GLU A 113 -14.61 -17.12 -22.26
C GLU A 113 -14.57 -18.47 -23.01
N ARG A 114 -14.38 -19.60 -22.31
CA ARG A 114 -14.40 -20.96 -22.90
C ARG A 114 -15.77 -21.62 -22.90
N ARG A 115 -16.81 -20.95 -22.40
CA ARG A 115 -18.18 -21.48 -22.45
C ARG A 115 -18.63 -21.66 -23.92
N PRO A 116 -19.55 -22.61 -24.20
CA PRO A 116 -20.16 -22.72 -25.51
C PRO A 116 -20.74 -21.38 -25.99
N LEU A 117 -20.68 -21.10 -27.29
CA LEU A 117 -21.05 -19.80 -27.86
C LEU A 117 -22.47 -19.36 -27.47
N ARG A 118 -23.43 -20.31 -27.40
CA ARG A 118 -24.82 -20.05 -26.98
C ARG A 118 -24.97 -19.66 -25.51
N GLU A 119 -23.96 -19.99 -24.70
CA GLU A 119 -23.87 -19.70 -23.25
C GLU A 119 -22.95 -18.52 -22.93
N GLN A 120 -22.27 -17.95 -23.94
CA GLN A 120 -21.50 -16.73 -23.80
C GLN A 120 -22.42 -15.52 -23.81
N VAL A 121 -22.94 -15.21 -22.62
CA VAL A 121 -23.82 -14.07 -22.38
C VAL A 121 -23.19 -13.08 -21.42
N ARG A 122 -23.52 -11.80 -21.61
CA ARG A 122 -23.16 -10.74 -20.68
C ARG A 122 -24.03 -10.81 -19.43
N ASP A 123 -23.62 -11.63 -18.47
CA ASP A 123 -24.34 -11.84 -17.21
C ASP A 123 -23.81 -10.98 -16.05
N THR A 124 -24.50 -11.04 -14.91
CA THR A 124 -24.13 -10.33 -13.69
C THR A 124 -22.72 -10.69 -13.21
N VAL A 125 -22.27 -11.93 -13.46
CA VAL A 125 -20.96 -12.39 -13.02
C VAL A 125 -19.85 -11.73 -13.83
N GLU A 126 -20.00 -11.61 -15.15
CA GLU A 126 -19.05 -10.86 -16.00
C GLU A 126 -18.88 -9.43 -15.49
N VAL A 127 -19.99 -8.74 -15.21
CA VAL A 127 -19.97 -7.37 -14.68
C VAL A 127 -19.28 -7.30 -13.32
N CYS A 128 -19.59 -8.23 -12.40
CA CYS A 128 -18.97 -8.26 -11.09
C CYS A 128 -17.47 -8.59 -11.14
N LEU A 129 -17.03 -9.51 -12.02
CA LEU A 129 -15.62 -9.84 -12.21
C LEU A 129 -14.83 -8.67 -12.79
N GLU A 130 -15.40 -7.91 -13.73
CA GLU A 130 -14.76 -6.70 -14.23
C GLU A 130 -14.60 -5.62 -13.17
N VAL A 131 -15.63 -5.41 -12.35
CA VAL A 131 -15.58 -4.48 -11.21
C VAL A 131 -14.53 -4.93 -10.19
N GLU A 132 -14.46 -6.22 -9.89
CA GLU A 132 -13.42 -6.80 -9.03
C GLU A 132 -12.01 -6.58 -9.60
N LYS A 133 -11.79 -6.92 -10.87
CA LYS A 133 -10.52 -6.70 -11.57
C LYS A 133 -10.12 -5.23 -11.53
N ALA A 134 -11.04 -4.31 -11.85
CA ALA A 134 -10.80 -2.88 -11.82
C ALA A 134 -10.42 -2.38 -10.42
N ALA A 135 -11.15 -2.82 -9.38
CA ALA A 135 -10.87 -2.47 -7.99
C ALA A 135 -9.49 -2.99 -7.53
N LEU A 136 -9.12 -4.22 -7.90
CA LEU A 136 -7.82 -4.80 -7.56
C LEU A 136 -6.67 -4.10 -8.28
N VAL A 137 -6.81 -3.80 -9.57
CA VAL A 137 -5.80 -3.08 -10.36
C VAL A 137 -5.62 -1.64 -9.85
N ASP A 138 -6.72 -0.93 -9.56
CA ASP A 138 -6.65 0.41 -8.98
C ASP A 138 -6.00 0.40 -7.58
N ALA A 139 -6.30 -0.61 -6.76
CA ALA A 139 -5.64 -0.80 -5.47
C ALA A 139 -4.12 -1.04 -5.63
N GLN A 140 -3.70 -1.92 -6.54
CA GLN A 140 -2.28 -2.14 -6.81
C GLN A 140 -1.56 -0.86 -7.26
N ARG A 141 -2.18 -0.08 -8.15
CA ARG A 141 -1.64 1.21 -8.62
C ARG A 141 -1.46 2.18 -7.45
N LYS A 142 -2.52 2.43 -6.67
CA LYS A 142 -2.49 3.34 -5.53
C LYS A 142 -1.47 2.92 -4.47
N LEU A 143 -1.33 1.63 -4.20
CA LEU A 143 -0.32 1.10 -3.28
C LEU A 143 1.10 1.33 -3.81
N LYS A 144 1.37 1.06 -5.10
CA LYS A 144 2.69 1.33 -5.73
C LYS A 144 3.05 2.81 -5.67
N ASP A 145 2.11 3.70 -5.96
CA ASP A 145 2.32 5.15 -5.88
C ASP A 145 2.64 5.58 -4.44
N PHE A 146 1.92 5.04 -3.45
CA PHE A 146 2.16 5.36 -2.05
C PHE A 146 3.48 4.78 -1.54
N ILE A 147 3.87 3.56 -1.96
CA ILE A 147 5.19 2.97 -1.69
C ILE A 147 6.30 3.89 -2.17
N LYS A 148 6.18 4.44 -3.39
CA LYS A 148 7.16 5.40 -3.94
C LYS A 148 7.28 6.65 -3.07
N LYS A 149 6.14 7.22 -2.64
CA LYS A 149 6.13 8.37 -1.71
C LYS A 149 6.78 8.03 -0.38
N THR A 150 6.45 6.88 0.22
CA THR A 150 7.04 6.42 1.49
C THR A 150 8.55 6.24 1.38
N LYS A 151 9.06 5.67 0.28
CA LYS A 151 10.51 5.52 0.03
C LYS A 151 11.21 6.88 -0.06
N ALA A 152 10.59 7.87 -0.71
CA ALA A 152 11.13 9.23 -0.77
C ALA A 152 11.17 9.89 0.62
N THR A 153 10.15 9.70 1.46
CA THR A 153 10.13 10.20 2.84
C THR A 153 11.18 9.53 3.71
N ILE A 154 11.42 8.23 3.55
CA ILE A 154 12.52 7.51 4.23
C ILE A 154 13.86 8.15 3.89
N ALA A 155 14.16 8.36 2.60
CA ALA A 155 15.40 9.00 2.16
C ALA A 155 15.54 10.44 2.71
N ALA A 156 14.44 11.20 2.78
CA ALA A 156 14.44 12.55 3.35
C ALA A 156 14.69 12.56 4.86
N LEU A 157 14.18 11.57 5.61
CA LEU A 157 14.46 11.39 7.03
C LEU A 157 15.91 10.95 7.26
N GLU A 158 16.43 10.02 6.46
CA GLU A 158 17.84 9.57 6.51
C GLU A 158 18.79 10.74 6.28
N SER A 159 18.56 11.53 5.23
CA SER A 159 19.33 12.75 4.97
C SER A 159 19.29 13.73 6.16
N LYS A 160 18.12 13.91 6.79
CA LYS A 160 18.01 14.81 7.95
C LYS A 160 18.72 14.27 9.19
N LEU A 161 18.67 12.95 9.39
CA LEU A 161 19.37 12.30 10.48
C LEU A 161 20.87 12.47 10.34
N GLU A 162 21.41 12.31 9.14
CA GLU A 162 22.84 12.54 8.87
C GLU A 162 23.25 14.00 9.09
N GLU A 163 22.42 14.97 8.68
CA GLU A 163 22.65 16.39 9.00
C GLU A 163 22.73 16.64 10.52
N VAL A 164 21.79 16.07 11.30
CA VAL A 164 21.77 16.21 12.77
C VAL A 164 22.98 15.52 13.41
N ARG A 165 23.34 14.31 12.95
CA ARG A 165 24.52 13.56 13.44
C ARG A 165 25.82 14.30 13.15
N HIS A 166 25.94 14.91 11.98
CA HIS A 166 27.09 15.72 11.63
C HIS A 166 27.24 16.91 12.58
N ASP A 167 26.14 17.62 12.86
CA ASP A 167 26.13 18.76 13.77
C ASP A 167 26.48 18.36 15.22
N ILE A 168 25.98 17.20 15.68
CA ILE A 168 26.34 16.59 16.97
C ILE A 168 27.84 16.31 17.01
N ALA A 169 28.42 15.72 15.97
CA ALA A 169 29.85 15.37 15.93
C ALA A 169 30.73 16.62 16.05
N GLN A 170 30.43 17.66 15.26
CA GLN A 170 31.15 18.94 15.31
C GLN A 170 31.04 19.62 16.69
N LYS A 171 29.83 19.64 17.27
CA LYS A 171 29.60 20.26 18.58
C LYS A 171 30.20 19.45 19.73
N THR A 172 30.24 18.13 19.63
CA THR A 172 30.91 17.24 20.60
C THR A 172 32.42 17.48 20.60
N GLN A 173 33.02 17.56 19.41
CA GLN A 173 34.44 17.90 19.27
C GLN A 173 34.73 19.28 19.86
N ALA A 174 33.96 20.31 19.50
CA ALA A 174 34.13 21.65 20.04
C ALA A 174 33.99 21.68 21.58
N LEU A 175 32.99 20.99 22.13
CA LEU A 175 32.78 20.88 23.58
C LEU A 175 33.99 20.26 24.28
N SER A 176 34.56 19.18 23.74
CA SER A 176 35.74 18.53 24.35
C SER A 176 36.96 19.47 24.46
N VAL A 177 37.13 20.34 23.47
CA VAL A 177 38.17 21.39 23.48
C VAL A 177 37.82 22.46 24.51
N ASP A 178 36.58 22.94 24.51
CA ASP A 178 36.13 23.97 25.47
C ASP A 178 36.26 23.47 26.93
N GLU A 179 35.95 22.20 27.21
CA GLU A 179 36.14 21.55 28.52
C GLU A 179 37.60 21.40 28.91
N LEU A 180 38.50 21.16 27.95
CA LEU A 180 39.94 21.14 28.20
C LEU A 180 40.48 22.54 28.52
N CYS A 181 40.03 23.56 27.77
CA CYS A 181 40.34 24.96 28.05
C CYS A 181 39.87 25.36 29.44
N LEU A 182 38.62 25.06 29.79
CA LEU A 182 38.06 25.37 31.12
C LEU A 182 38.89 24.74 32.25
N ARG A 183 39.21 23.44 32.14
CA ARG A 183 40.04 22.73 33.13
C ARG A 183 41.44 23.31 33.26
N THR A 184 42.05 23.67 32.14
CA THR A 184 43.41 24.22 32.12
C THR A 184 43.44 25.64 32.71
N THR A 185 42.46 26.47 32.38
CA THR A 185 42.30 27.82 32.93
C THR A 185 42.10 27.77 34.44
N SER A 186 41.24 26.87 34.96
CA SER A 186 41.05 26.69 36.41
C SER A 186 42.37 26.34 37.11
N ARG A 187 43.13 25.36 36.58
CA ARG A 187 44.42 24.98 37.16
C ARG A 187 45.44 26.13 37.15
N SER A 188 45.48 26.90 36.08
CA SER A 188 46.38 28.06 35.97
C SER A 188 45.99 29.17 36.95
N PHE A 189 44.69 29.42 37.11
CA PHE A 189 44.17 30.38 38.08
C PHE A 189 44.56 30.00 39.51
N ASP A 190 44.38 28.73 39.90
CA ASP A 190 44.76 28.25 41.23
C ASP A 190 46.26 28.44 41.50
N GLN A 191 47.13 28.13 40.53
CA GLN A 191 48.57 28.35 40.65
C GLN A 191 48.94 29.84 40.79
N VAL A 192 48.28 30.72 40.05
CA VAL A 192 48.50 32.16 40.12
C VAL A 192 48.02 32.71 41.47
N ALA A 193 46.86 32.25 41.95
CA ALA A 193 46.31 32.62 43.25
C ALA A 193 47.23 32.19 44.41
N GLU A 194 47.72 30.94 44.39
CA GLU A 194 48.65 30.43 45.41
C GLU A 194 49.95 31.23 45.47
N ARG A 195 50.55 31.56 44.33
CA ARG A 195 51.80 32.35 44.26
C ARG A 195 51.63 33.78 44.76
N SER A 196 50.44 34.36 44.59
CA SER A 196 50.15 35.71 45.09
C SER A 196 49.97 35.79 46.61
N ILE A 197 49.65 34.68 47.29
CA ILE A 197 49.47 34.63 48.75
C ILE A 197 50.80 34.53 49.51
N GLN A 198 51.87 34.03 48.88
CA GLN A 198 53.18 33.77 49.52
C GLN A 198 54.09 35.02 49.68
N ARG A 199 53.60 36.24 49.43
CA ARG A 199 54.42 37.46 49.57
C ARG A 199 54.42 37.93 51.04
N PRO A 200 55.57 38.02 51.74
CA PRO A 200 55.60 38.41 53.15
C PRO A 200 55.03 39.81 53.37
N THR A 201 54.16 39.89 54.36
CA THR A 201 53.44 41.08 54.82
C THR A 201 54.39 42.20 55.25
N GLY A 202 54.26 43.36 54.61
CA GLY A 202 54.76 44.64 55.11
C GLY A 202 53.64 45.68 55.09
N SER A 203 52.88 45.72 56.19
CA SER A 203 51.93 46.76 56.67
C SER A 203 50.76 47.24 55.79
N PRO A 204 49.55 47.41 56.38
CA PRO A 204 48.34 47.81 55.66
C PRO A 204 48.31 49.33 55.46
N SER A 205 48.15 49.79 54.21
CA SER A 205 47.88 51.19 53.91
C SER A 205 46.43 51.37 53.46
N ARG A 206 45.76 52.30 54.15
CA ARG A 206 44.34 52.65 54.09
C ARG A 206 43.87 53.06 52.69
N ASN A 207 42.58 52.78 52.45
CA ASN A 207 41.67 53.40 51.49
C ASN A 207 42.16 54.73 50.91
N MET A 208 42.40 54.76 49.60
CA MET A 208 42.44 55.96 48.77
C MET A 208 41.73 55.69 47.43
N PRO A 209 41.04 56.69 46.87
CA PRO A 209 40.12 56.53 45.74
C PRO A 209 40.85 56.27 44.41
N PRO A 210 40.17 55.72 43.39
CA PRO A 210 40.80 55.40 42.12
C PRO A 210 41.24 56.68 41.40
N SER A 211 42.54 56.77 41.13
CA SER A 211 43.11 57.80 40.27
C SER A 211 42.66 57.54 38.83
N THR A 212 41.62 58.25 38.44
CA THR A 212 41.26 58.44 37.05
C THR A 212 42.22 59.47 36.45
N HIS A 213 43.10 59.00 35.56
CA HIS A 213 43.71 59.73 34.42
C HIS A 213 45.20 59.40 34.23
N ALA A 214 45.50 58.57 33.23
CA ALA A 214 46.50 58.86 32.19
C ALA A 214 46.60 57.70 31.17
N ARG A 215 45.56 57.49 30.35
CA ARG A 215 45.70 56.67 29.13
C ARG A 215 44.74 57.12 28.04
N ARG A 216 44.81 58.39 27.67
CA ARG A 216 43.86 59.01 26.72
C ARG A 216 44.62 59.62 25.56
N ARG A 217 44.97 58.78 24.57
CA ARG A 217 45.07 59.21 23.15
C ARG A 217 45.27 58.06 22.14
N THR A 218 45.86 56.92 22.52
CA THR A 218 45.94 55.70 21.68
C THR A 218 44.99 54.57 22.11
N ALA A 219 44.46 54.64 23.33
CA ALA A 219 43.54 53.65 23.90
C ALA A 219 42.14 53.67 23.27
N GLY A 220 41.67 54.80 22.72
CA GLY A 220 40.31 54.92 22.18
C GLY A 220 40.06 54.06 20.94
N ALA A 221 41.02 54.00 20.01
CA ALA A 221 40.89 53.18 18.80
C ALA A 221 41.04 51.67 19.09
N GLN A 222 41.89 51.30 20.05
CA GLN A 222 42.05 49.90 20.47
C GLN A 222 40.86 49.42 21.31
N ALA A 223 40.33 50.26 22.21
CA ALA A 223 39.11 49.99 22.98
C ALA A 223 37.88 49.86 22.06
N ALA A 224 37.71 50.77 21.10
CA ALA A 224 36.62 50.68 20.12
C ALA A 224 36.71 49.41 19.24
N ARG A 225 37.92 49.02 18.82
CA ARG A 225 38.13 47.75 18.10
C ARG A 225 37.79 46.52 18.97
N HIS A 226 38.15 46.55 20.25
CA HIS A 226 37.82 45.49 21.19
C HIS A 226 36.31 45.40 21.46
N GLU A 227 35.61 46.53 21.58
CA GLU A 227 34.14 46.57 21.71
C GLU A 227 33.43 45.99 20.47
N VAL A 228 33.87 46.35 19.27
CA VAL A 228 33.33 45.80 18.01
C VAL A 228 33.56 44.28 17.94
N ALA A 229 34.77 43.81 18.26
CA ALA A 229 35.08 42.38 18.27
C ALA A 229 34.29 41.61 19.34
N SER A 230 34.05 42.21 20.50
CA SER A 230 33.21 41.63 21.56
C SER A 230 31.76 41.47 21.09
N HIS A 231 31.19 42.52 20.49
CA HIS A 231 29.83 42.46 19.93
C HIS A 231 29.69 41.43 18.80
N GLU A 232 30.70 41.33 17.93
CA GLU A 232 30.74 40.33 16.86
C GLU A 232 30.81 38.89 17.42
N SER A 233 31.65 38.65 18.43
CA SER A 233 31.76 37.32 19.05
C SER A 233 30.47 36.88 19.75
N ALA A 234 29.79 37.79 20.47
CA ALA A 234 28.49 37.52 21.06
C ALA A 234 27.43 37.19 19.99
N ARG A 235 27.43 37.93 18.88
CA ARG A 235 26.55 37.66 17.74
C ARG A 235 26.81 36.28 17.12
N ASN A 236 28.06 35.90 16.94
CA ASN A 236 28.43 34.59 16.36
C ASN A 236 27.96 33.42 17.24
N GLU A 237 28.06 33.54 18.56
CA GLU A 237 27.54 32.51 19.48
C GLU A 237 26.01 32.40 19.42
N VAL A 238 25.30 33.52 19.30
CA VAL A 238 23.84 33.52 19.09
C VAL A 238 23.48 32.84 17.76
N LEU A 239 24.19 33.16 16.68
CA LEU A 239 23.95 32.54 15.37
C LEU A 239 24.17 31.01 15.41
N ARG A 240 25.23 30.54 16.09
CA ARG A 240 25.49 29.11 16.28
C ARG A 240 24.34 28.41 17.02
N GLN A 241 23.79 29.03 18.06
CA GLN A 241 22.63 28.49 18.78
C GLN A 241 21.38 28.46 17.90
N GLN A 242 21.13 29.54 17.13
CA GLN A 242 20.01 29.64 16.21
C GLN A 242 20.08 28.59 15.09
N GLU A 243 21.27 28.30 14.57
CA GLU A 243 21.46 27.28 13.54
C GLU A 243 21.08 25.87 14.03
N ALA A 244 21.52 25.51 15.25
CA ALA A 244 21.14 24.25 15.89
C ALA A 244 19.62 24.17 16.14
N LEU A 245 19.01 25.27 16.57
CA LEU A 245 17.55 25.35 16.76
C LEU A 245 16.80 25.20 15.43
N ARG A 246 17.27 25.84 14.36
CA ARG A 246 16.68 25.75 13.01
C ARG A 246 16.79 24.33 12.46
N LEU A 247 17.93 23.67 12.66
CA LEU A 247 18.11 22.27 12.27
C LEU A 247 17.14 21.36 13.04
N ASN A 248 17.01 21.55 14.35
CA ASN A 248 16.04 20.84 15.17
C ASN A 248 14.59 21.06 14.68
N GLN A 249 14.18 22.30 14.39
CA GLN A 249 12.85 22.61 13.85
C GLN A 249 12.62 22.00 12.47
N SER A 250 13.61 22.07 11.58
CA SER A 250 13.54 21.43 10.26
C SER A 250 13.34 19.91 10.37
N ALA A 251 13.99 19.28 11.37
CA ALA A 251 13.80 17.86 11.64
C ALA A 251 12.40 17.54 12.20
N VAL A 252 11.86 18.37 13.11
CA VAL A 252 10.45 18.27 13.56
C VAL A 252 9.50 18.23 12.38
N HIS A 253 9.60 19.20 11.46
CA HIS A 253 8.70 19.28 10.31
C HIS A 253 8.80 18.06 9.39
N ARG A 254 10.00 17.48 9.22
CA ARG A 254 10.13 16.21 8.46
C ARG A 254 9.49 15.04 9.18
N GLU A 255 9.58 14.97 10.50
CA GLU A 255 8.92 13.93 11.30
C GLU A 255 7.40 14.06 11.29
N GLU A 256 6.86 15.29 11.34
CA GLU A 256 5.43 15.58 11.21
C GLU A 256 4.89 15.13 9.86
N ALA A 257 5.55 15.53 8.76
CA ALA A 257 5.18 15.09 7.41
C ALA A 257 5.25 13.55 7.26
N ALA A 258 6.23 12.90 7.88
CA ALA A 258 6.32 11.44 7.89
C ALA A 258 5.17 10.81 8.71
N LYS A 259 4.78 11.40 9.83
CA LYS A 259 3.66 10.93 10.65
C LYS A 259 2.35 11.02 9.87
N GLU A 260 2.06 12.15 9.24
CA GLU A 260 0.87 12.34 8.40
C GLU A 260 0.82 11.31 7.28
N LEU A 261 1.94 11.09 6.58
CA LEU A 261 2.06 10.09 5.53
C LEU A 261 1.80 8.66 6.05
N ARG A 262 2.26 8.33 7.26
CA ARG A 262 1.97 7.02 7.88
C ARG A 262 0.50 6.85 8.21
N GLU A 263 -0.18 7.89 8.70
CA GLU A 263 -1.61 7.87 8.97
C GLU A 263 -2.43 7.73 7.68
N GLU A 264 -2.05 8.46 6.64
CA GLU A 264 -2.64 8.33 5.30
C GLU A 264 -2.44 6.93 4.71
N ALA A 265 -1.25 6.34 4.86
CA ALA A 265 -0.96 4.98 4.43
C ALA A 265 -1.91 3.98 5.08
N SER A 266 -2.10 4.07 6.41
CA SER A 266 -2.99 3.20 7.16
C SER A 266 -4.43 3.30 6.67
N LYS A 267 -4.95 4.53 6.49
CA LYS A 267 -6.30 4.78 5.95
C LYS A 267 -6.44 4.29 4.51
N LEU A 268 -5.40 4.43 3.69
CA LEU A 268 -5.40 3.95 2.31
C LEU A 268 -5.47 2.42 2.26
N VAL A 269 -4.60 1.72 2.99
CA VAL A 269 -4.60 0.26 3.06
C VAL A 269 -5.95 -0.27 3.51
N GLN A 270 -6.54 0.31 4.56
CA GLN A 270 -7.86 -0.11 5.04
C GLN A 270 -8.96 0.10 4.00
N ARG A 271 -9.00 1.26 3.33
CA ARG A 271 -10.00 1.53 2.28
C ARG A 271 -9.87 0.59 1.09
N LEU A 272 -8.65 0.34 0.62
CA LEU A 272 -8.38 -0.56 -0.51
C LEU A 272 -8.63 -2.03 -0.13
N ALA A 273 -8.40 -2.41 1.12
CA ALA A 273 -8.75 -3.73 1.62
C ALA A 273 -10.27 -3.96 1.54
N ARG A 274 -11.06 -3.04 2.11
CA ARG A 274 -12.54 -3.12 2.09
C ARG A 274 -13.10 -3.12 0.68
N ALA A 275 -12.66 -2.20 -0.18
CA ALA A 275 -13.16 -2.11 -1.55
C ALA A 275 -12.91 -3.41 -2.35
N ALA A 276 -11.73 -4.01 -2.19
CA ALA A 276 -11.41 -5.29 -2.81
C ALA A 276 -12.26 -6.44 -2.25
N GLU A 277 -12.40 -6.53 -0.93
CA GLU A 277 -13.21 -7.57 -0.25
C GLU A 277 -14.69 -7.49 -0.65
N GLU A 278 -15.25 -6.29 -0.72
CA GLU A 278 -16.61 -6.05 -1.20
C GLU A 278 -16.79 -6.48 -2.66
N ALA A 279 -15.82 -6.19 -3.53
CA ALA A 279 -15.88 -6.57 -4.93
C ALA A 279 -15.76 -8.10 -5.12
N THR A 280 -14.83 -8.76 -4.43
CA THR A 280 -14.69 -10.22 -4.42
C THR A 280 -15.93 -10.91 -3.84
N SER A 281 -16.50 -10.38 -2.75
CA SER A 281 -17.73 -10.93 -2.15
C SER A 281 -18.92 -10.84 -3.11
N LYS A 282 -19.05 -9.72 -3.85
CA LYS A 282 -20.07 -9.55 -4.88
C LYS A 282 -19.87 -10.52 -6.05
N SER A 283 -18.64 -10.68 -6.55
CA SER A 283 -18.36 -11.62 -7.65
C SER A 283 -18.60 -13.07 -7.22
N ASP A 284 -18.15 -13.48 -6.04
CA ASP A 284 -18.40 -14.82 -5.48
C ASP A 284 -19.90 -15.09 -5.29
N LYS A 285 -20.66 -14.11 -4.78
CA LYS A 285 -22.11 -14.23 -4.66
C LYS A 285 -22.78 -14.40 -6.02
N SER A 286 -22.44 -13.53 -6.98
CA SER A 286 -23.00 -13.62 -8.33
C SER A 286 -22.67 -14.96 -9.01
N MET A 287 -21.47 -15.51 -8.79
CA MET A 287 -21.07 -16.82 -9.30
C MET A 287 -21.93 -17.95 -8.70
N LYS A 288 -22.19 -17.91 -7.38
CA LYS A 288 -23.08 -18.87 -6.70
C LYS A 288 -24.50 -18.80 -7.24
N ASP A 289 -25.03 -17.59 -7.40
CA ASP A 289 -26.37 -17.36 -7.95
C ASP A 289 -26.45 -17.91 -9.38
N ARG A 290 -25.43 -17.66 -10.22
CA ARG A 290 -25.36 -18.16 -11.60
C ARG A 290 -25.29 -19.69 -11.69
N VAL A 291 -24.51 -20.33 -10.82
CA VAL A 291 -24.45 -21.80 -10.72
C VAL A 291 -25.84 -22.37 -10.39
N ASN A 292 -26.56 -21.76 -9.44
CA ASN A 292 -27.90 -22.20 -9.06
C ASN A 292 -28.92 -22.01 -10.21
N GLU A 293 -28.87 -20.87 -10.91
CA GLU A 293 -29.69 -20.63 -12.10
C GLU A 293 -29.44 -21.69 -13.19
N ASN A 294 -28.17 -21.95 -13.51
CA ASN A 294 -27.80 -22.94 -14.53
C ASN A 294 -28.24 -24.36 -14.13
N GLN A 295 -28.11 -24.73 -12.85
CA GLN A 295 -28.64 -26.01 -12.34
C GLN A 295 -30.17 -26.11 -12.48
N GLN A 296 -30.90 -25.05 -12.15
CA GLN A 296 -32.36 -25.04 -12.29
C GLN A 296 -32.78 -25.16 -13.75
N MET A 297 -32.12 -24.43 -14.66
CA MET A 297 -32.41 -24.51 -16.10
C MET A 297 -32.11 -25.92 -16.64
N ARG A 298 -31.00 -26.53 -16.21
CA ARG A 298 -30.66 -27.90 -16.60
C ARG A 298 -31.73 -28.90 -16.19
N ARG A 299 -32.24 -28.83 -14.95
CA ARG A 299 -33.34 -29.70 -14.49
C ARG A 299 -34.61 -29.53 -15.31
N ARG A 300 -34.95 -28.30 -15.71
CA ARG A 300 -36.11 -28.03 -16.58
C ARG A 300 -35.91 -28.64 -17.97
N LEU A 301 -34.73 -28.46 -18.58
CA LEU A 301 -34.41 -29.08 -19.88
C LEU A 301 -34.43 -30.60 -19.81
N GLU A 302 -33.90 -31.20 -18.74
CA GLU A 302 -33.96 -32.65 -18.51
C GLU A 302 -35.40 -33.15 -18.39
N GLN A 303 -36.30 -32.37 -17.77
CA GLN A 303 -37.72 -32.69 -17.66
C GLN A 303 -38.43 -32.62 -19.02
N GLU A 304 -38.30 -31.50 -19.74
CA GLU A 304 -38.89 -31.31 -21.06
C GLU A 304 -38.40 -32.37 -22.06
N LEU A 305 -37.13 -32.78 -21.97
CA LEU A 305 -36.58 -33.85 -22.81
C LEU A 305 -37.24 -35.20 -22.51
N ARG A 306 -37.53 -35.52 -21.23
CA ARG A 306 -38.26 -36.73 -20.85
C ARG A 306 -39.70 -36.69 -21.35
N GLU A 307 -40.39 -35.58 -21.16
CA GLU A 307 -41.77 -35.39 -21.62
C GLU A 307 -41.88 -35.51 -23.15
N THR A 308 -40.96 -34.89 -23.89
CA THR A 308 -40.86 -35.02 -25.35
C THR A 308 -40.60 -36.46 -25.77
N CYS A 309 -39.72 -37.20 -25.08
CA CYS A 309 -39.48 -38.61 -25.38
C CYS A 309 -40.72 -39.48 -25.13
N ASN A 310 -41.47 -39.20 -24.07
CA ASN A 310 -42.73 -39.89 -23.78
C ASN A 310 -43.76 -39.61 -24.89
N GLN A 311 -43.91 -38.34 -25.31
CA GLN A 311 -44.82 -37.97 -26.38
C GLN A 311 -44.45 -38.63 -27.71
N ILE A 312 -43.16 -38.71 -28.06
CA ILE A 312 -42.66 -39.44 -29.23
C ILE A 312 -43.11 -40.91 -29.19
N ASN A 313 -43.00 -41.57 -28.04
CA ASN A 313 -43.40 -42.97 -27.90
C ASN A 313 -44.90 -43.14 -28.05
N MET A 314 -45.70 -42.23 -27.48
CA MET A 314 -47.16 -42.24 -27.64
C MET A 314 -47.57 -42.03 -29.10
N THR A 315 -47.03 -41.00 -29.79
CA THR A 315 -47.32 -40.75 -31.20
C THR A 315 -46.91 -41.91 -32.10
N LYS A 316 -45.80 -42.60 -31.81
CA LYS A 316 -45.43 -43.83 -32.52
C LYS A 316 -46.46 -44.95 -32.34
N GLY A 317 -47.01 -45.09 -31.13
CA GLY A 317 -48.11 -46.02 -30.84
C GLY A 317 -49.35 -45.68 -31.66
N THR A 318 -49.79 -44.42 -31.64
CA THR A 318 -50.93 -43.93 -32.43
C THR A 318 -50.74 -44.19 -33.93
N ILE A 319 -49.56 -43.89 -34.49
CA ILE A 319 -49.24 -44.18 -35.90
C ILE A 319 -49.37 -45.67 -36.22
N GLN A 320 -48.96 -46.55 -35.30
CA GLN A 320 -49.10 -47.98 -35.47
C GLN A 320 -50.57 -48.42 -35.46
N ASP A 321 -51.36 -47.88 -34.54
CA ASP A 321 -52.80 -48.16 -34.42
C ASP A 321 -53.55 -47.65 -35.64
N THR A 322 -53.34 -46.40 -36.06
CA THR A 322 -53.93 -45.80 -37.28
C THR A 322 -53.56 -46.63 -38.51
N LYS A 323 -52.30 -47.08 -38.63
CA LYS A 323 -51.86 -47.98 -39.72
C LYS A 323 -52.55 -49.36 -39.66
N SER A 324 -52.90 -49.86 -38.48
CA SER A 324 -53.67 -51.10 -38.34
C SER A 324 -55.13 -50.89 -38.76
N GLN A 325 -55.73 -49.76 -38.40
CA GLN A 325 -57.10 -49.41 -38.79
C GLN A 325 -57.23 -49.24 -40.31
N ILE A 326 -56.28 -48.55 -40.96
CA ILE A 326 -56.23 -48.45 -42.43
C ILE A 326 -56.23 -49.85 -43.06
N ARG A 327 -55.36 -50.75 -42.56
CA ARG A 327 -55.30 -52.14 -43.06
C ARG A 327 -56.59 -52.92 -42.84
N SER A 328 -57.30 -52.68 -41.73
CA SER A 328 -58.59 -53.36 -41.48
C SER A 328 -59.71 -52.94 -42.45
N LEU A 329 -59.57 -51.78 -43.12
CA LEU A 329 -60.52 -51.33 -44.14
C LEU A 329 -60.25 -51.94 -45.52
N GLU A 330 -59.07 -52.51 -45.77
CA GLU A 330 -58.69 -53.08 -47.08
C GLU A 330 -59.62 -54.21 -47.50
N GLU A 331 -59.88 -55.19 -46.62
CA GLU A 331 -60.76 -56.33 -46.92
C GLU A 331 -62.23 -55.91 -47.18
N PRO A 332 -62.90 -55.09 -46.33
CA PRO A 332 -64.24 -54.58 -46.63
C PRO A 332 -64.31 -53.79 -47.96
N MET A 333 -63.28 -53.04 -48.30
CA MET A 333 -63.20 -52.31 -49.58
C MET A 333 -63.09 -53.26 -50.77
N GLU A 334 -62.24 -54.28 -50.67
CA GLU A 334 -62.11 -55.32 -51.70
C GLU A 334 -63.40 -56.12 -51.86
N LEU A 335 -64.07 -56.47 -50.76
CA LEU A 335 -65.34 -57.18 -50.76
C LEU A 335 -66.43 -56.38 -51.47
N THR A 336 -66.62 -55.11 -51.09
CA THR A 336 -67.64 -54.27 -51.72
C THR A 336 -67.34 -54.02 -53.20
N SER A 337 -66.07 -53.84 -53.58
CA SER A 337 -65.62 -53.75 -54.98
C SER A 337 -65.91 -55.03 -55.78
N THR A 338 -65.58 -56.19 -55.22
CA THR A 338 -65.79 -57.51 -55.83
C THR A 338 -67.28 -57.81 -56.00
N CYS A 339 -68.08 -57.59 -54.96
CA CYS A 339 -69.53 -57.72 -55.02
C CYS A 339 -70.15 -56.81 -56.08
N ALA A 340 -69.72 -55.54 -56.18
CA ALA A 340 -70.17 -54.63 -57.22
C ALA A 340 -69.79 -55.14 -58.62
N SER A 341 -68.58 -55.69 -58.79
CA SER A 341 -68.10 -56.27 -60.06
C SER A 341 -68.90 -57.49 -60.50
N TRP A 342 -69.11 -58.47 -59.61
CA TRP A 342 -69.90 -59.67 -59.90
C TRP A 342 -71.34 -59.33 -60.25
N ARG A 343 -71.95 -58.35 -59.55
CA ARG A 343 -73.33 -57.92 -59.83
C ARG A 343 -73.48 -57.25 -61.18
N LYS A 344 -72.41 -56.68 -61.76
CA LYS A 344 -72.41 -56.15 -63.14
C LYS A 344 -72.45 -57.25 -64.20
N GLN A 345 -72.10 -58.49 -63.86
CA GLN A 345 -72.10 -59.63 -64.79
C GLN A 345 -73.48 -60.30 -64.93
N ARG A 346 -74.49 -59.83 -64.20
CA ARG A 346 -75.87 -60.31 -64.32
C ARG A 346 -76.40 -60.08 -65.74
N ALA A 347 -77.22 -61.02 -66.24
CA ALA A 347 -77.86 -60.93 -67.56
C ALA A 347 -78.61 -59.60 -67.72
N THR A 348 -78.72 -59.09 -68.95
CA THR A 348 -79.18 -57.72 -69.25
C THR A 348 -80.56 -57.41 -68.68
N LYS A 349 -81.48 -58.38 -68.62
CA LYS A 349 -82.83 -58.22 -68.04
C LYS A 349 -82.82 -58.11 -66.51
N GLU A 350 -81.81 -58.67 -65.84
CA GLU A 350 -81.63 -58.68 -64.39
C GLU A 350 -80.75 -57.51 -63.90
N HIS A 351 -80.39 -56.59 -64.79
CA HIS A 351 -79.57 -55.43 -64.51
C HIS A 351 -80.40 -54.29 -63.91
N ILE A 352 -81.07 -54.57 -62.79
CA ILE A 352 -81.94 -53.64 -62.08
C ILE A 352 -81.21 -52.92 -60.95
N HIS A 353 -81.61 -51.69 -60.67
CA HIS A 353 -81.16 -50.96 -59.48
C HIS A 353 -82.00 -51.39 -58.28
N ASP A 354 -81.41 -52.24 -57.45
CA ASP A 354 -82.05 -52.83 -56.27
C ASP A 354 -81.44 -52.29 -54.96
N PRO A 355 -82.11 -52.50 -53.81
CA PRO A 355 -81.61 -52.00 -52.52
C PRO A 355 -80.21 -52.50 -52.17
N VAL A 356 -79.83 -53.70 -52.62
CA VAL A 356 -78.47 -54.26 -52.41
C VAL A 356 -77.43 -53.46 -53.19
N THR A 357 -77.77 -52.97 -54.39
CA THR A 357 -76.87 -52.11 -55.17
C THR A 357 -76.67 -50.77 -54.47
N THR A 358 -77.74 -50.17 -53.95
CA THR A 358 -77.67 -48.92 -53.18
C THR A 358 -76.81 -49.08 -51.92
N THR A 359 -77.02 -50.14 -51.13
CA THR A 359 -76.23 -50.38 -49.91
C THR A 359 -74.76 -50.69 -50.19
N ILE A 360 -74.43 -51.40 -51.27
CA ILE A 360 -73.03 -51.59 -51.70
C ILE A 360 -72.40 -50.24 -52.05
N GLN A 361 -73.11 -49.37 -52.77
CA GLN A 361 -72.61 -48.03 -53.12
C GLN A 361 -72.40 -47.15 -51.88
N GLU A 362 -73.36 -47.11 -50.96
CA GLU A 362 -73.26 -46.38 -49.70
C GLU A 362 -72.09 -46.88 -48.84
N HIS A 363 -71.91 -48.20 -48.75
CA HIS A 363 -70.80 -48.81 -48.02
C HIS A 363 -69.45 -48.47 -48.67
N GLN A 364 -69.33 -48.54 -50.00
CA GLN A 364 -68.12 -48.11 -50.73
C GLN A 364 -67.77 -46.65 -50.45
N MET A 365 -68.75 -45.75 -50.55
CA MET A 365 -68.54 -44.33 -50.30
C MET A 365 -68.09 -44.06 -48.85
N THR A 366 -68.69 -44.77 -47.89
CA THR A 366 -68.33 -44.64 -46.48
C THR A 366 -66.92 -45.17 -46.21
N LEU A 367 -66.57 -46.35 -46.73
CA LEU A 367 -65.24 -46.94 -46.58
C LEU A 367 -64.16 -46.06 -47.21
N LEU A 368 -64.41 -45.53 -48.41
CA LEU A 368 -63.48 -44.62 -49.09
C LEU A 368 -63.25 -43.35 -48.26
N ARG A 369 -64.31 -42.76 -47.69
CA ARG A 369 -64.18 -41.60 -46.81
C ARG A 369 -63.38 -41.93 -45.56
N CYS A 370 -63.74 -42.99 -44.84
CA CYS A 370 -63.02 -43.42 -43.62
C CYS A 370 -61.54 -43.73 -43.91
N HIS A 371 -61.25 -44.37 -45.04
CA HIS A 371 -59.89 -44.66 -45.45
C HIS A 371 -59.09 -43.38 -45.72
N GLU A 372 -59.67 -42.41 -46.41
CA GLU A 372 -58.99 -41.12 -46.66
C GLU A 372 -58.80 -40.32 -45.38
N ASP A 373 -59.79 -40.28 -44.49
CA ASP A 373 -59.69 -39.64 -43.18
C ASP A 373 -58.52 -40.23 -42.37
N LEU A 374 -58.46 -41.57 -42.25
CA LEU A 374 -57.36 -42.26 -41.56
C LEU A 374 -56.00 -42.03 -42.25
N ARG A 375 -55.97 -41.99 -43.59
CA ARG A 375 -54.75 -41.70 -44.35
C ARG A 375 -54.24 -40.29 -44.04
N GLN A 376 -55.12 -39.30 -43.96
CA GLN A 376 -54.77 -37.93 -43.60
C GLN A 376 -54.28 -37.84 -42.14
N HIS A 377 -54.95 -38.50 -41.21
CA HIS A 377 -54.50 -38.58 -39.82
C HIS A 377 -53.11 -39.20 -39.70
N HIS A 378 -52.86 -40.33 -40.36
CA HIS A 378 -51.55 -40.99 -40.39
C HIS A 378 -50.45 -40.07 -40.95
N GLN A 379 -50.76 -39.27 -41.97
CA GLN A 379 -49.81 -38.31 -42.52
C GLN A 379 -49.53 -37.15 -41.54
N ASN A 380 -50.56 -36.62 -40.89
CA ASN A 380 -50.42 -35.57 -39.87
C ASN A 380 -49.61 -36.06 -38.66
N GLU A 381 -49.88 -37.27 -38.18
CA GLU A 381 -49.16 -37.90 -37.07
C GLU A 381 -47.67 -38.08 -37.40
N LYS A 382 -47.32 -38.48 -38.63
CA LYS A 382 -45.93 -38.56 -39.09
C LYS A 382 -45.23 -37.20 -39.08
N THR A 383 -45.90 -36.15 -39.53
CA THR A 383 -45.37 -34.78 -39.48
C THR A 383 -45.10 -34.35 -38.04
N ILE A 384 -46.06 -34.56 -37.14
CA ILE A 384 -45.89 -34.26 -35.70
C ILE A 384 -44.74 -35.06 -35.09
N LEU A 385 -44.60 -36.35 -35.45
CA LEU A 385 -43.50 -37.18 -34.97
C LEU A 385 -42.14 -36.63 -35.42
N GLN A 386 -42.04 -36.14 -36.65
CA GLN A 386 -40.82 -35.50 -37.14
C GLN A 386 -40.50 -34.22 -36.36
N GLU A 387 -41.48 -33.35 -36.16
CA GLU A 387 -41.31 -32.11 -35.38
C GLU A 387 -40.86 -32.42 -33.94
N LEU A 388 -41.45 -33.41 -33.29
CA LEU A 388 -41.04 -33.84 -31.95
C LEU A 388 -39.59 -34.37 -31.92
N GLN A 389 -39.15 -35.08 -32.96
CA GLN A 389 -37.77 -35.55 -33.07
C GLN A 389 -36.79 -34.38 -33.24
N GLU A 390 -37.12 -33.38 -34.05
CA GLU A 390 -36.32 -32.17 -34.21
C GLU A 390 -36.21 -31.40 -32.88
N LYS A 391 -37.34 -31.24 -32.17
CA LYS A 391 -37.36 -30.59 -30.84
C LYS A 391 -36.54 -31.35 -29.81
N LYS A 392 -36.57 -32.69 -29.83
CA LYS A 392 -35.74 -33.52 -28.97
C LYS A 392 -34.25 -33.27 -29.19
N GLU A 393 -33.80 -33.18 -30.43
CA GLU A 393 -32.38 -32.91 -30.71
C GLU A 393 -32.00 -31.47 -30.31
N GLN A 394 -32.86 -30.47 -30.54
CA GLN A 394 -32.67 -29.10 -30.04
C GLN A 394 -32.51 -29.08 -28.50
N LEU A 395 -33.41 -29.73 -27.76
CA LEU A 395 -33.33 -29.81 -26.30
C LEU A 395 -32.06 -30.51 -25.80
N LYS A 396 -31.55 -31.52 -26.52
CA LYS A 396 -30.28 -32.19 -26.19
C LYS A 396 -29.08 -31.27 -26.40
N GLU A 397 -29.07 -30.48 -27.46
CA GLU A 397 -28.01 -29.49 -27.70
C GLU A 397 -28.01 -28.44 -26.59
N ASP A 398 -29.17 -27.89 -26.25
CA ASP A 398 -29.34 -26.93 -25.14
C ASP A 398 -28.85 -27.52 -23.82
N LEU A 399 -29.22 -28.77 -23.54
CA LEU A 399 -28.79 -29.46 -22.33
C LEU A 399 -27.27 -29.65 -22.28
N ARG A 400 -26.65 -29.99 -23.41
CA ARG A 400 -25.18 -30.15 -23.51
C ARG A 400 -24.47 -28.82 -23.24
N ASP A 401 -24.92 -27.75 -23.86
CA ASP A 401 -24.32 -26.43 -23.71
C ASP A 401 -24.45 -25.91 -22.28
N LYS A 402 -25.65 -26.02 -21.69
CA LYS A 402 -25.90 -25.66 -20.27
C LYS A 402 -25.05 -26.48 -19.31
N THR A 403 -24.85 -27.78 -19.59
CA THR A 403 -24.02 -28.65 -18.77
C THR A 403 -22.55 -28.25 -18.82
N ALA A 404 -22.03 -27.91 -20.01
CA ALA A 404 -20.66 -27.43 -20.18
C ALA A 404 -20.44 -26.07 -19.49
N ALA A 405 -21.37 -25.13 -19.66
CA ALA A 405 -21.29 -23.83 -18.98
C ALA A 405 -21.33 -23.95 -17.45
N LEU A 406 -22.21 -24.81 -16.92
CA LEU A 406 -22.26 -25.10 -15.49
C LEU A 406 -20.97 -25.74 -14.96
N HIS A 407 -20.34 -26.63 -15.73
CA HIS A 407 -19.06 -27.22 -15.34
C HIS A 407 -17.97 -26.14 -15.18
N ILE A 408 -17.89 -25.22 -16.12
CA ILE A 408 -16.97 -24.08 -16.07
C ILE A 408 -17.24 -23.21 -14.84
N ASP A 409 -18.51 -22.90 -14.57
CA ASP A 409 -18.89 -22.06 -13.41
C ASP A 409 -18.59 -22.73 -12.07
N LEU A 410 -18.83 -24.03 -11.97
CA LEU A 410 -18.42 -24.83 -10.82
C LEU A 410 -16.90 -24.81 -10.65
N ASN A 411 -16.14 -24.88 -11.74
CA ASN A 411 -14.69 -24.78 -11.69
C ASN A 411 -14.25 -23.40 -11.18
N CYS A 412 -14.84 -22.32 -11.72
CA CYS A 412 -14.59 -20.95 -11.27
C CYS A 412 -14.86 -20.73 -9.78
N LEU A 413 -15.87 -21.41 -9.24
CA LEU A 413 -16.29 -21.28 -7.85
C LEU A 413 -15.50 -22.17 -6.88
N THR A 414 -14.94 -23.29 -7.35
CA THR A 414 -14.22 -24.27 -6.49
C THR A 414 -12.72 -24.01 -6.40
N HIS A 415 -12.19 -23.20 -7.30
CA HIS A 415 -10.81 -22.75 -7.29
C HIS A 415 -10.64 -21.51 -6.40
N GLU A 416 -9.67 -21.57 -5.50
CA GLU A 416 -9.31 -20.48 -4.58
C GLU A 416 -7.95 -19.87 -4.96
N ALA A 417 -7.75 -18.60 -4.62
CA ALA A 417 -6.48 -17.92 -4.79
C ALA A 417 -5.43 -18.55 -3.86
N THR A 418 -4.33 -19.10 -4.41
CA THR A 418 -3.32 -19.78 -3.57
C THR A 418 -2.31 -18.80 -3.01
N CYS A 419 -2.03 -18.93 -1.71
CA CYS A 419 -0.87 -18.31 -1.06
C CYS A 419 0.13 -19.43 -0.70
N LEU A 420 1.30 -19.47 -1.34
CA LEU A 420 2.36 -20.42 -1.00
C LEU A 420 3.35 -19.74 -0.05
N ASN A 421 3.55 -20.30 1.15
CA ASN A 421 4.48 -19.78 2.18
C ASN A 421 4.23 -18.30 2.55
N GLY A 422 2.97 -17.89 2.63
CA GLY A 422 2.60 -16.51 2.94
C GLY A 422 2.88 -15.51 1.80
N LYS A 423 3.37 -15.97 0.65
CA LYS A 423 3.52 -15.18 -0.57
C LYS A 423 2.35 -15.47 -1.53
N PRO A 424 1.79 -14.44 -2.18
CA PRO A 424 0.80 -14.65 -3.23
C PRO A 424 1.45 -15.47 -4.34
N SER A 425 0.79 -16.55 -4.74
CA SER A 425 1.18 -17.31 -5.93
C SER A 425 0.17 -17.03 -7.02
N PRO A 426 0.59 -16.82 -8.28
CA PRO A 426 -0.33 -16.85 -9.41
C PRO A 426 -0.92 -18.24 -9.65
N ALA A 427 -0.40 -19.27 -8.96
CA ALA A 427 -1.02 -20.59 -8.94
C ALA A 427 -2.41 -20.50 -8.29
N ILE A 428 -3.31 -21.36 -8.74
CA ILE A 428 -4.68 -21.46 -8.23
C ILE A 428 -4.80 -22.80 -7.48
N SER A 429 -5.43 -22.78 -6.29
CA SER A 429 -5.51 -23.93 -5.40
C SER A 429 -6.27 -25.08 -6.06
N ARG A 430 -5.94 -26.33 -5.73
CA ARG A 430 -6.71 -27.50 -6.17
C ARG A 430 -8.12 -27.46 -5.57
N GLN A 431 -9.11 -27.82 -6.38
CA GLN A 431 -10.55 -27.89 -6.07
C GLN A 431 -10.84 -28.18 -4.59
N ARG A 432 -11.44 -27.20 -3.90
CA ARG A 432 -12.21 -27.46 -2.68
C ARG A 432 -13.67 -27.17 -2.99
N LEU A 433 -14.46 -28.22 -3.19
CA LEU A 433 -15.91 -28.09 -3.15
C LEU A 433 -16.30 -27.66 -1.74
N PRO A 434 -16.90 -26.46 -1.54
CA PRO A 434 -17.44 -26.09 -0.24
C PRO A 434 -18.49 -27.12 0.16
N LYS A 435 -18.46 -27.58 1.42
CA LYS A 435 -19.48 -28.51 1.99
C LYS A 435 -20.93 -28.03 1.78
N ALA A 436 -21.13 -26.74 1.48
CA ALA A 436 -22.43 -26.10 1.26
C ALA A 436 -22.92 -26.09 -0.20
N MET A 437 -22.09 -26.47 -1.19
CA MET A 437 -22.53 -26.54 -2.57
C MET A 437 -23.17 -27.91 -2.85
N LYS A 438 -24.51 -27.95 -2.82
CA LYS A 438 -25.27 -29.10 -3.34
C LYS A 438 -25.17 -29.07 -4.87
N VAL A 439 -24.17 -29.75 -5.42
CA VAL A 439 -24.15 -30.05 -6.86
C VAL A 439 -25.25 -31.08 -7.12
N ASP A 440 -26.07 -30.81 -8.13
CA ASP A 440 -27.15 -31.71 -8.54
C ASP A 440 -26.59 -33.12 -8.86
N PRO A 441 -27.11 -34.20 -8.24
CA PRO A 441 -26.59 -35.57 -8.41
C PRO A 441 -26.59 -36.07 -9.86
N THR A 442 -27.44 -35.51 -10.73
CA THR A 442 -27.50 -35.91 -12.15
C THR A 442 -26.38 -35.27 -12.99
N PHE A 443 -25.56 -34.40 -12.39
CA PHE A 443 -24.46 -33.76 -13.08
C PHE A 443 -23.32 -34.75 -13.35
N VAL A 444 -23.12 -35.06 -14.63
CA VAL A 444 -21.92 -35.74 -15.10
C VAL A 444 -21.07 -34.73 -15.88
N PRO A 445 -19.88 -34.34 -15.38
CA PRO A 445 -18.99 -33.47 -16.13
C PRO A 445 -18.57 -34.19 -17.42
N ASN A 446 -18.70 -33.51 -18.57
CA ASN A 446 -18.37 -34.11 -19.86
C ASN A 446 -16.83 -34.30 -19.94
N PRO A 447 -16.27 -35.52 -20.02
CA PRO A 447 -14.82 -35.74 -19.95
C PRO A 447 -14.02 -35.24 -21.17
N GLY A 448 -14.69 -34.68 -22.19
CA GLY A 448 -14.17 -34.62 -23.55
C GLY A 448 -13.83 -33.23 -24.13
N HIS A 449 -13.77 -32.15 -23.35
CA HIS A 449 -13.37 -30.83 -23.88
C HIS A 449 -12.18 -30.24 -23.13
N THR A 450 -11.10 -31.03 -23.01
CA THR A 450 -9.75 -30.44 -23.10
C THR A 450 -9.48 -30.09 -24.57
N MET A 451 -10.27 -29.19 -25.14
CA MET A 451 -9.94 -28.59 -26.42
C MET A 451 -8.76 -27.66 -26.14
N ILE A 452 -7.54 -28.17 -26.38
CA ILE A 452 -6.40 -27.33 -26.72
C ILE A 452 -6.80 -26.64 -28.02
N VAL A 453 -7.53 -25.53 -27.90
CA VAL A 453 -7.70 -24.60 -29.01
C VAL A 453 -6.36 -23.91 -29.14
N GLN A 454 -5.54 -24.41 -30.07
CA GLN A 454 -4.47 -23.63 -30.66
C GLN A 454 -5.10 -22.34 -31.17
N MET A 455 -4.88 -21.25 -30.45
CA MET A 455 -5.19 -19.91 -30.92
C MET A 455 -4.49 -19.71 -32.28
N PRO A 456 -5.19 -19.27 -33.34
CA PRO A 456 -4.51 -18.77 -34.51
C PRO A 456 -3.74 -17.50 -34.10
N LEU A 457 -2.41 -17.57 -34.26
CA LEU A 457 -1.55 -16.39 -34.27
C LEU A 457 -1.96 -15.50 -35.45
N THR A 458 -2.84 -14.53 -35.21
CA THR A 458 -3.05 -13.37 -36.08
C THR A 458 -3.01 -12.15 -35.17
N ALA A 459 -1.85 -11.52 -34.97
CA ALA A 459 -1.23 -10.50 -35.83
C ALA A 459 -1.72 -9.08 -35.48
N ARG A 460 -0.77 -8.35 -34.86
CA ARG A 460 -0.68 -6.92 -34.53
C ARG A 460 -1.35 -6.40 -33.26
#